data_AF-A0A803NSN6-F1
#
_entry.id   AF-A0A803NSN6-F1
#
_cell.length_a   1.000
_cell.length_b   1.000
_cell.length_c   1.000
_cell.angle_alpha   90.00
_cell.angle_beta   90.00
_cell.angle_gamma   90.00
#
_symmetry.space_group_name_H-M   'P 1'
#
loop_
_entity.id
_entity.type
_entity.pdbx_description
1 polymer ?
#
loop_
_entity_poly.entity_id
_entity_poly.type
_entity_poly.pdbx_seq_one_letter_code
_entity_poly.pdbx_strand_id
1 'polypeptide(L)'
;MYIGRIEFEDKSKIEADVVILATGYDGNKKLKAIMPESFRSLVDYPSGLIPLYRGTIHPLIPNMGFIGYVETVANLHSSEMRSMWLSRLVDKKFKLPGVPTMLDKTLKEMEVMKRTTRFYKRNCISIYNVNHNDEICEEMGWTAWKKKT
;
A
#
# COMPACT_ATOMS: atom_id res chain seq x y z
N MET A 1 -7.69 45.98 -7.32
CA MET A 1 -6.94 44.74 -7.53
C MET A 1 -6.90 44.02 -6.19
N TYR A 2 -7.66 42.95 -6.00
CA TYR A 2 -7.61 42.17 -4.76
C TYR A 2 -6.32 41.35 -4.80
N ILE A 3 -5.29 41.81 -4.11
CA ILE A 3 -4.09 40.98 -3.86
C ILE A 3 -4.57 39.90 -2.89
N GLY A 4 -4.75 38.68 -3.38
CA GLY A 4 -5.21 37.56 -2.56
C GLY A 4 -4.21 37.34 -1.43
N ARG A 5 -4.60 37.66 -0.20
CA ARG A 5 -3.80 37.39 0.99
C ARG A 5 -4.10 36.00 1.49
N ILE A 6 -3.06 35.23 1.74
CA ILE A 6 -3.16 33.92 2.39
C ILE A 6 -3.15 34.17 3.90
N GLU A 7 -4.19 33.75 4.60
CA GLU A 7 -4.28 33.80 6.07
C GLU A 7 -3.91 32.42 6.64
N PHE A 8 -2.98 32.40 7.59
CA PHE A 8 -2.57 31.18 8.31
C PHE A 8 -3.45 30.95 9.55
N GLU A 9 -3.36 29.76 10.16
CA GLU A 9 -4.15 29.40 11.35
C GLU A 9 -3.92 30.35 12.53
N ASP A 10 -2.71 30.89 12.67
CA ASP A 10 -2.33 31.87 13.70
C ASP A 10 -2.80 33.31 13.39
N LYS A 11 -3.62 33.49 12.34
CA LYS A 11 -4.14 34.77 11.84
C LYS A 11 -3.13 35.69 11.16
N SER A 12 -1.88 35.28 11.04
CA SER A 12 -0.90 35.99 10.22
C SER A 12 -1.30 35.93 8.74
N LYS A 13 -0.87 36.93 7.95
CA LYS A 13 -1.22 37.07 6.54
C LYS A 13 0.01 37.33 5.69
N ILE A 14 0.05 36.71 4.52
CA ILE A 14 1.11 36.94 3.52
C ILE A 14 0.47 37.24 2.16
N GLU A 15 1.12 38.11 1.39
CA GLU A 15 0.83 38.32 -0.03
C GLU A 15 1.72 37.38 -0.85
N ALA A 16 1.12 36.69 -1.83
CA ALA A 16 1.85 35.76 -2.68
C ALA A 16 1.40 35.92 -4.13
N ASP A 17 2.35 35.99 -5.05
CA ASP A 17 2.08 36.02 -6.49
C ASP A 17 1.71 34.63 -7.02
N VAL A 18 2.28 33.57 -6.42
CA VAL A 18 2.09 32.18 -6.84
C VAL A 18 1.97 31.26 -5.61
N VAL A 19 1.04 30.30 -5.69
CA VAL A 19 0.86 29.24 -4.69
C VAL A 19 1.07 27.88 -5.35
N ILE A 20 1.98 27.08 -4.81
CA ILE A 20 2.26 25.71 -5.29
C ILE A 20 1.68 24.71 -4.27
N LEU A 21 0.69 23.92 -4.69
CA LEU A 21 0.05 22.91 -3.85
C LEU A 21 0.82 21.59 -3.92
N ALA A 22 1.79 21.41 -3.01
CA ALA A 22 2.54 20.16 -2.86
C ALA A 22 1.85 19.15 -1.92
N THR A 23 0.53 18.97 -2.05
CA THR A 23 -0.31 18.20 -1.11
C THR A 23 -0.38 16.70 -1.41
N GLY A 24 0.39 16.20 -2.38
CA GLY A 24 0.49 14.79 -2.73
C GLY A 24 -0.41 14.36 -3.89
N TYR A 25 -0.72 13.07 -3.97
CA TYR A 25 -1.50 12.47 -5.05
C TYR A 25 -2.67 11.63 -4.51
N ASP A 26 -3.77 11.60 -5.25
CA ASP A 26 -4.91 10.72 -4.98
C ASP A 26 -4.79 9.41 -5.78
N GLY A 27 -4.09 8.43 -5.19
CA GLY A 27 -3.93 7.10 -5.78
C GLY A 27 -5.24 6.32 -5.90
N ASN A 28 -6.14 6.47 -4.92
CA ASN A 28 -7.43 5.78 -4.89
C ASN A 28 -8.32 6.19 -6.07
N LYS A 29 -8.43 7.50 -6.35
CA LYS A 29 -9.19 8.00 -7.51
C LYS A 29 -8.65 7.45 -8.82
N LYS A 30 -7.33 7.43 -9.00
CA LYS A 30 -6.68 6.89 -10.20
C LYS A 30 -6.94 5.40 -10.35
N LEU A 31 -6.83 4.64 -9.26
CA LEU A 31 -7.08 3.20 -9.27
C LEU A 31 -8.53 2.88 -9.60
N LYS A 32 -9.50 3.55 -8.98
CA LYS A 32 -10.93 3.38 -9.28
C LYS A 32 -11.26 3.61 -10.76
N ALA A 33 -10.60 4.58 -11.40
CA ALA A 33 -10.83 4.91 -12.80
C ALA A 33 -10.47 3.76 -13.75
N ILE A 34 -9.48 2.93 -13.41
CA ILE A 34 -9.04 1.79 -14.21
C ILE A 34 -9.66 0.45 -13.78
N MET A 35 -10.24 0.40 -12.58
CA MET A 35 -10.83 -0.82 -12.04
C MET A 35 -12.17 -1.16 -12.71
N PRO A 36 -12.45 -2.46 -12.97
CA PRO A 36 -13.76 -2.92 -13.39
C PRO A 36 -14.83 -2.52 -12.37
N GLU A 37 -16.01 -2.15 -12.86
CA GLU A 37 -17.09 -1.61 -12.03
C GLU A 37 -17.45 -2.51 -10.84
N SER A 38 -17.50 -3.83 -11.06
CA SER A 38 -17.80 -4.85 -10.03
C SER A 38 -16.81 -4.86 -8.86
N PHE A 39 -15.61 -4.29 -9.02
CA PHE A 39 -14.55 -4.32 -8.01
C PHE A 39 -14.17 -2.92 -7.49
N ARG A 40 -14.78 -1.84 -8.01
CA ARG A 40 -14.44 -0.46 -7.61
C ARG A 40 -14.66 -0.20 -6.12
N SER A 41 -15.72 -0.76 -5.54
CA SER A 41 -16.01 -0.63 -4.11
C SER A 41 -14.98 -1.33 -3.23
N LEU A 42 -14.31 -2.37 -3.73
CA LEU A 42 -13.29 -3.12 -2.99
C LEU A 42 -11.97 -2.36 -2.87
N VAL A 43 -11.69 -1.45 -3.81
CA VAL A 43 -10.52 -0.56 -3.76
C VAL A 43 -10.83 0.82 -3.17
N ASP A 44 -12.10 1.07 -2.83
CA ASP A 44 -12.58 2.32 -2.26
C ASP A 44 -12.84 2.22 -0.76
N TYR A 45 -11.76 2.13 0.02
CA TYR A 45 -11.87 2.02 1.47
C TYR A 45 -11.94 3.40 2.15
N PRO A 46 -12.90 3.65 3.07
CA PRO A 46 -13.01 4.92 3.80
C PRO A 46 -11.75 5.29 4.60
N SER A 47 -10.98 4.29 5.04
CA SER A 47 -9.71 4.48 5.73
C SER A 47 -8.57 4.96 4.82
N GLY A 48 -8.78 4.96 3.51
CA GLY A 48 -7.75 5.13 2.48
C GLY A 48 -6.88 3.89 2.27
N LEU A 49 -7.08 2.83 3.07
CA LEU A 49 -6.27 1.62 3.04
C LEU A 49 -6.94 0.51 2.22
N ILE A 50 -6.27 0.02 1.18
CA ILE A 50 -6.74 -1.16 0.43
C ILE A 50 -6.20 -2.43 1.10
N PRO A 51 -7.06 -3.41 1.46
CA PRO A 51 -6.63 -4.64 2.11
C PRO A 51 -5.97 -5.58 1.09
N LEU A 52 -4.65 -5.47 0.97
CA LEU A 52 -3.82 -6.28 0.09
C LEU A 52 -3.01 -7.31 0.90
N TYR A 53 -3.30 -8.59 0.73
CA TYR A 53 -2.47 -9.68 1.22
C TYR A 53 -1.07 -9.59 0.61
N ARG A 54 -0.05 -9.57 1.47
CA ARG A 54 1.36 -9.32 1.09
C ARG A 54 1.56 -8.04 0.27
N GLY A 55 0.68 -7.05 0.47
CA GLY A 55 0.70 -5.81 -0.32
C GLY A 55 0.49 -6.02 -1.82
N THR A 56 0.00 -7.20 -2.24
CA THR A 56 -0.04 -7.62 -3.65
C THR A 56 -1.40 -8.16 -4.09
N ILE A 57 -2.08 -8.99 -3.32
CA ILE A 57 -3.34 -9.64 -3.72
C ILE A 57 -4.51 -9.08 -2.91
N HIS A 58 -5.56 -8.62 -3.57
CA HIS A 58 -6.81 -8.35 -2.88
C HIS A 58 -7.59 -9.67 -2.71
N PRO A 59 -7.91 -10.13 -1.47
CA PRO A 59 -8.48 -11.46 -1.24
C PRO A 59 -9.82 -11.73 -1.94
N LEU A 60 -10.56 -10.67 -2.30
CA LEU A 60 -11.87 -10.75 -2.96
C LEU A 60 -11.85 -10.39 -4.46
N ILE A 61 -10.70 -10.04 -5.03
CA ILE A 61 -10.58 -9.74 -6.46
C ILE A 61 -9.80 -10.87 -7.12
N PRO A 62 -10.45 -11.73 -7.93
CA PRO A 62 -9.77 -12.86 -8.56
C PRO A 62 -8.82 -12.38 -9.68
N ASN A 63 -7.73 -13.13 -9.89
CA ASN A 63 -6.83 -12.97 -11.04
C ASN A 63 -6.24 -11.56 -11.22
N MET A 64 -6.04 -10.82 -10.13
CA MET A 64 -5.48 -9.47 -10.16
C MET A 64 -4.41 -9.28 -9.09
N GLY A 65 -3.26 -8.76 -9.50
CA GLY A 65 -2.15 -8.38 -8.62
C GLY A 65 -1.90 -6.88 -8.65
N PHE A 66 -1.57 -6.31 -7.50
CA PHE A 66 -1.26 -4.90 -7.30
C PHE A 66 0.23 -4.78 -6.98
N ILE A 67 1.02 -4.22 -7.91
CA ILE A 67 2.46 -4.00 -7.72
C ILE A 67 2.74 -2.51 -7.77
N GLY A 68 3.59 -2.03 -6.86
CA GLY A 68 3.94 -0.60 -6.75
C GLY A 68 2.87 0.27 -6.07
N TYR A 69 1.76 -0.32 -5.62
CA TYR A 69 0.72 0.42 -4.90
C TYR A 69 1.07 0.75 -3.45
N VAL A 70 1.76 -0.19 -2.78
CA VAL A 70 2.14 -0.09 -1.37
C VAL A 70 3.52 0.54 -1.24
N GLU A 71 3.59 1.66 -0.52
CA GLU A 71 4.81 2.44 -0.27
C GLU A 71 5.69 1.79 0.80
N THR A 72 7.01 1.83 0.60
CA THR A 72 8.04 1.33 1.52
C THR A 72 9.22 2.29 1.58
N VAL A 73 10.19 2.01 2.45
CA VAL A 73 11.48 2.74 2.51
C VAL A 73 12.30 2.59 1.21
N ALA A 74 12.03 1.56 0.41
CA ALA A 74 12.75 1.25 -0.82
C ALA A 74 11.78 0.65 -1.87
N ASN A 75 10.97 1.50 -2.50
CA ASN A 75 9.88 1.10 -3.39
C ASN A 75 10.34 0.17 -4.54
N LEU A 76 11.51 0.42 -5.13
CA LEU A 76 12.05 -0.41 -6.20
C LEU A 76 12.27 -1.85 -5.74
N HIS A 77 13.01 -2.04 -4.64
CA HIS A 77 13.28 -3.34 -4.05
C HIS A 77 11.99 -4.07 -3.64
N SER A 78 11.05 -3.37 -2.97
CA SER A 78 9.78 -4.00 -2.59
C SER A 78 8.91 -4.39 -3.80
N SER A 79 8.99 -3.64 -4.90
CA SER A 79 8.26 -3.96 -6.13
C SER A 79 8.88 -5.15 -6.86
N GLU A 80 10.20 -5.23 -6.88
CA GLU A 80 10.94 -6.40 -7.38
C GLU A 80 10.57 -7.67 -6.59
N MET A 81 10.67 -7.62 -5.26
CA MET A 81 10.30 -8.75 -4.38
C MET A 81 8.87 -9.23 -4.61
N ARG A 82 7.90 -8.31 -4.70
CA ARG A 82 6.49 -8.65 -4.98
C ARG A 82 6.28 -9.17 -6.39
N SER A 83 7.02 -8.68 -7.38
CA SER A 83 6.99 -9.19 -8.75
C SER A 83 7.47 -10.64 -8.81
N MET A 84 8.57 -10.95 -8.11
CA MET A 84 9.10 -12.32 -8.02
C MET A 84 8.11 -13.24 -7.29
N TRP A 85 7.53 -12.79 -6.18
CA TRP A 85 6.52 -13.54 -5.44
C TRP A 85 5.27 -13.80 -6.31
N LEU A 86 4.76 -12.79 -7.02
CA LEU A 86 3.60 -12.94 -7.90
C LEU A 86 3.90 -13.87 -9.07
N SER A 87 5.08 -13.78 -9.69
CA SER A 87 5.50 -14.69 -10.76
C SER A 87 5.51 -16.14 -10.28
N ARG A 88 6.06 -16.41 -9.08
CA ARG A 88 6.07 -17.75 -8.49
C ARG A 88 4.67 -18.25 -8.16
N LEU A 89 3.76 -17.36 -7.76
CA LEU A 89 2.36 -17.71 -7.56
C LEU A 89 1.70 -18.13 -8.88
N VAL A 90 1.89 -17.36 -9.94
CA VAL A 90 1.36 -17.66 -11.29
C VAL A 90 1.91 -18.99 -11.82
N ASP A 91 3.20 -19.27 -11.58
CA ASP A 91 3.86 -20.54 -11.90
C ASP A 91 3.46 -21.70 -10.96
N LYS A 92 2.52 -21.47 -10.03
CA LYS A 92 2.01 -22.47 -9.08
C LYS A 92 3.12 -23.07 -8.20
N LYS A 93 4.20 -22.32 -7.93
CA LYS A 93 5.28 -22.76 -7.03
C LYS A 93 4.86 -22.79 -5.56
N PHE A 94 3.81 -22.06 -5.22
CA PHE A 94 3.12 -22.13 -3.93
C PHE A 94 1.63 -21.83 -4.15
N LYS A 95 0.82 -21.97 -3.10
CA LYS A 95 -0.61 -21.66 -3.10
C LYS A 95 -0.90 -20.57 -2.08
N LEU A 96 -1.81 -19.67 -2.41
CA LEU A 96 -2.36 -18.74 -1.44
C LEU A 96 -3.15 -19.50 -0.36
N PRO A 97 -3.17 -18.99 0.88
CA PRO A 97 -4.11 -19.47 1.88
C PRO A 97 -5.55 -19.10 1.47
N GLY A 98 -6.54 -19.68 2.16
CA GLY A 98 -7.94 -19.38 1.90
C GLY A 98 -8.27 -17.89 2.12
N VAL A 99 -9.32 -17.40 1.45
CA VAL A 99 -9.80 -16.00 1.56
C VAL A 99 -9.98 -15.54 3.01
N PRO A 100 -10.60 -16.31 3.93
CA PRO A 100 -10.75 -15.88 5.33
C PRO A 100 -9.40 -15.64 6.02
N THR A 101 -8.41 -16.49 5.75
CA THR A 101 -7.06 -16.36 6.32
C THR A 101 -6.32 -15.15 5.76
N MET A 102 -6.43 -14.90 4.44
CA MET A 102 -5.84 -13.70 3.83
C MET A 102 -6.44 -12.43 4.40
N LEU A 103 -7.77 -12.38 4.58
CA LEU A 103 -8.47 -11.24 5.17
C LEU A 103 -8.06 -11.02 6.63
N ASP A 104 -8.08 -12.06 7.46
CA ASP A 104 -7.68 -11.97 8.87
C ASP A 104 -6.27 -11.40 9.04
N LYS A 105 -5.29 -11.95 8.31
CA LYS A 105 -3.90 -11.45 8.32
C LYS A 105 -3.81 -9.99 7.88
N THR A 106 -4.44 -9.65 6.76
CA THR A 106 -4.40 -8.29 6.20
C THR A 106 -5.03 -7.27 7.14
N LEU A 107 -6.17 -7.59 7.74
CA LEU A 107 -6.84 -6.70 8.69
C LEU A 107 -6.03 -6.52 9.98
N LYS A 108 -5.40 -7.59 10.48
CA LYS A 108 -4.47 -7.48 11.62
C LYS A 108 -3.29 -6.56 11.32
N GLU A 109 -2.65 -6.71 10.16
CA GLU A 109 -1.57 -5.83 9.72
C GLU A 109 -2.03 -4.37 9.60
N MET A 110 -3.24 -4.13 9.07
CA MET A 110 -3.83 -2.79 8.99
C MET A 110 -4.08 -2.17 10.36
N GLU A 111 -4.55 -2.94 11.34
CA GLU A 111 -4.73 -2.46 12.71
C GLU A 111 -3.39 -2.13 13.38
N VAL A 112 -2.36 -2.95 13.16
CA VAL A 112 -1.00 -2.65 13.62
C VAL A 112 -0.50 -1.35 12.98
N MET A 113 -0.66 -1.17 11.66
CA MET A 113 -0.28 0.06 10.96
C MET A 113 -0.93 1.31 11.55
N LYS A 114 -2.25 1.28 11.75
CA LYS A 114 -3.01 2.41 12.32
C LYS A 114 -2.49 2.81 13.70
N ARG A 115 -2.04 1.85 14.51
CA ARG A 115 -1.53 2.08 15.89
C ARG A 115 -0.10 2.58 15.93
N THR A 116 0.70 2.28 14.91
CA THR A 116 2.17 2.44 14.95
C THR A 116 2.68 3.59 14.11
N THR A 117 1.91 4.11 13.16
CA THR A 117 2.36 5.20 12.29
C THR A 117 1.23 6.15 11.89
N ARG A 118 1.50 7.45 11.86
CA ARG A 118 0.59 8.46 11.28
C ARG A 118 0.48 8.36 9.74
N PHE A 119 1.39 7.63 9.10
CA PHE A 119 1.46 7.48 7.64
C PHE A 119 0.59 6.33 7.11
N TYR A 120 -0.22 5.68 7.97
CA TYR A 120 -1.04 4.53 7.58
C TYR A 120 -1.93 4.82 6.36
N LYS A 121 -2.49 6.03 6.22
CA LYS A 121 -3.40 6.41 5.12
C LYS A 121 -2.79 6.31 3.71
N ARG A 122 -1.49 6.07 3.59
CA ARG A 122 -0.76 5.95 2.31
C ARG A 122 -0.50 4.50 1.89
N ASN A 123 -1.10 3.49 2.54
CA ASN A 123 -0.72 2.09 2.33
C ASN A 123 0.80 1.90 2.47
N CYS A 124 1.37 2.42 3.56
CA CYS A 124 2.81 2.46 3.77
C CYS A 124 3.25 1.42 4.81
N ILE A 125 4.19 0.54 4.44
CA ILE A 125 4.69 -0.54 5.30
C ILE A 125 6.12 -0.30 5.80
N SER A 126 6.64 0.93 5.65
CA SER A 126 8.03 1.28 5.98
C SER A 126 8.47 0.86 7.38
N ILE A 127 7.55 0.84 8.35
CA ILE A 127 7.81 0.47 9.74
C ILE A 127 7.97 -1.04 10.00
N TYR A 128 7.52 -1.92 9.09
CA TYR A 128 7.66 -3.38 9.24
C TYR A 128 8.16 -4.06 7.96
N ASN A 129 8.81 -3.31 7.07
CA ASN A 129 9.29 -3.77 5.75
C ASN A 129 10.19 -5.02 5.83
N VAL A 130 11.03 -5.13 6.87
CA VAL A 130 11.90 -6.31 7.07
C VAL A 130 11.07 -7.57 7.32
N ASN A 131 10.15 -7.54 8.29
CA ASN A 131 9.28 -8.69 8.58
C ASN A 131 8.40 -9.05 7.37
N HIS A 132 7.90 -8.05 6.65
CA HIS A 132 7.11 -8.26 5.44
C HIS A 132 7.91 -8.99 4.34
N ASN A 133 9.17 -8.59 4.12
CA ASN A 133 10.04 -9.23 3.15
C ASN A 133 10.40 -10.66 3.59
N ASP A 134 10.63 -10.90 4.88
CA ASP A 134 10.88 -12.25 5.41
C ASP A 134 9.71 -13.20 5.12
N GLU A 135 8.47 -12.76 5.36
CA GLU A 135 7.27 -13.56 5.09
C GLU A 135 7.09 -13.83 3.59
N ILE A 136 7.39 -12.85 2.73
CA ILE A 136 7.39 -13.02 1.27
C ILE A 136 8.45 -14.04 0.85
N CYS A 137 9.67 -13.94 1.40
CA CYS A 137 10.74 -14.89 1.12
C CYS A 137 10.39 -16.31 1.58
N GLU A 138 9.74 -16.42 2.75
CA GLU A 138 9.28 -17.70 3.31
C GLU A 138 8.27 -18.39 2.40
N GLU A 139 7.25 -17.67 1.95
CA GLU A 139 6.25 -18.21 1.01
C GLU A 139 6.87 -18.60 -0.34
N MET A 140 7.95 -17.92 -0.76
CA MET A 140 8.71 -18.30 -1.95
C MET A 140 9.65 -19.50 -1.73
N GLY A 141 9.92 -19.89 -0.49
CA GLY A 141 10.83 -20.99 -0.12
C GLY A 141 12.32 -20.65 -0.13
N TRP A 142 12.71 -19.37 -0.04
CA TRP A 142 14.10 -18.89 -0.05
C TRP A 142 14.88 -18.91 1.28
N THR A 143 15.39 -20.04 1.75
CA THR A 143 16.02 -20.19 3.08
C THR A 143 17.14 -19.21 3.51
N ALA A 144 17.65 -18.33 2.65
CA ALA A 144 18.66 -17.32 2.96
C ALA A 144 18.11 -15.99 3.54
N TRP A 145 16.80 -15.88 3.81
CA TRP A 145 16.20 -14.62 4.29
C TRP A 145 16.51 -14.32 5.78
N LYS A 146 16.87 -15.32 6.59
CA LYS A 146 17.36 -15.15 7.97
C LYS A 146 18.84 -15.49 8.07
N LYS A 147 19.59 -14.75 8.89
CA LYS A 147 20.96 -15.13 9.27
C LYS A 147 20.92 -16.56 9.83
N LYS A 148 21.79 -17.43 9.30
CA LYS A 148 22.04 -18.74 9.91
C LYS A 148 22.80 -18.50 11.21
N THR A 149 22.23 -18.98 12.31
CA THR A 149 22.88 -19.01 13.62
C THR A 149 23.95 -20.07 13.66
#